data_AF-A0A812G3W1-F1
#
_entry.id   AF-A0A812G3W1-F1
#
_cell.length_a   1.000
_cell.length_b   1.000
_cell.length_c   1.000
_cell.angle_alpha   90.00
_cell.angle_beta   90.00
_cell.angle_gamma   90.00
#
_symmetry.space_group_name_H-M   'P 1'
#
loop_
_entity.id
_entity.type
_entity.pdbx_description
1 polymer ?
#
loop_
_entity_poly.entity_id
_entity_poly.type
_entity_poly.pdbx_seq_one_letter_code
_entity_poly.pdbx_strand_id
1 'polypeptide(L)'
;MRRYSIFLLLVSFASQSATTFNQALIEAGDAIERCNNEMTANVEPFPVNDWFKRLSKLDKRLVIGYISLSNSEQCTSQEMETLRGLSNQLTSQQREALESSSISEPFEFSGDISHLDMNEIKSMQKAFPKPFDTFRVLDELGLWD
;
A
#
# COMPACT_ATOMS: atom_id res chain seq x y z
N MET A 1 -63.77 -0.81 -8.81
CA MET A 1 -62.52 -1.29 -9.43
C MET A 1 -61.35 -0.85 -8.56
N ARG A 2 -60.82 -1.72 -7.70
CA ARG A 2 -59.71 -1.38 -6.77
C ARG A 2 -58.47 -2.10 -7.29
N ARG A 3 -57.52 -1.33 -7.80
CA ARG A 3 -56.30 -1.84 -8.46
C ARG A 3 -55.34 -2.38 -7.40
N TYR A 4 -54.98 -3.65 -7.51
CA TYR A 4 -53.92 -4.26 -6.73
C TYR A 4 -52.57 -3.80 -7.31
N SER A 5 -51.84 -2.96 -6.58
CA SER A 5 -50.43 -2.67 -6.90
C SER A 5 -49.56 -3.75 -6.27
N ILE A 6 -49.13 -4.71 -7.09
CA ILE A 6 -48.12 -5.71 -6.72
C ILE A 6 -46.76 -5.01 -6.80
N PHE A 7 -46.18 -4.67 -5.65
CA PHE A 7 -44.78 -4.29 -5.55
C PHE A 7 -43.92 -5.55 -5.68
N LEU A 8 -43.29 -5.73 -6.84
CA LEU A 8 -42.25 -6.72 -7.08
C LEU A 8 -40.96 -6.28 -6.36
N LEU A 9 -40.69 -6.89 -5.20
CA LEU A 9 -39.38 -6.85 -4.55
C LEU A 9 -38.39 -7.65 -5.42
N LEU A 10 -37.60 -6.94 -6.23
CA LEU A 10 -36.41 -7.49 -6.87
C LEU A 10 -35.34 -7.68 -5.78
N VAL A 11 -35.26 -8.90 -5.26
CA VAL A 11 -34.14 -9.34 -4.44
C VAL A 11 -32.95 -9.56 -5.37
N SER A 12 -32.09 -8.55 -5.49
CA SER A 12 -30.80 -8.66 -6.17
C SER A 12 -29.92 -9.60 -5.35
N PHE A 13 -29.93 -10.89 -5.66
CA PHE A 13 -28.86 -11.79 -5.23
C PHE A 13 -27.60 -11.37 -5.98
N ALA A 14 -26.81 -10.48 -5.36
CA ALA A 14 -25.41 -10.32 -5.74
C ALA A 14 -24.73 -11.65 -5.39
N SER A 15 -24.63 -12.55 -6.37
CA SER A 15 -23.77 -13.72 -6.30
C SER A 15 -22.33 -13.22 -6.23
N GLN A 16 -21.85 -13.00 -5.00
CA GLN A 16 -20.43 -12.85 -4.72
C GLN A 16 -19.79 -14.21 -4.99
N SER A 17 -19.25 -14.39 -6.20
CA SER A 17 -18.35 -15.49 -6.49
C SER A 17 -17.13 -15.34 -5.58
N ALA A 18 -16.84 -16.36 -4.78
CA ALA A 18 -15.64 -16.37 -3.94
C ALA A 18 -14.38 -16.25 -4.83
N THR A 19 -13.52 -15.27 -4.53
CA THR A 19 -12.23 -15.08 -5.23
C THR A 19 -11.37 -16.32 -5.02
N THR A 20 -10.81 -16.85 -6.12
CA THR A 20 -9.85 -17.98 -6.07
C THR A 20 -8.44 -17.47 -5.80
N PHE A 21 -7.55 -18.33 -5.29
CA PHE A 21 -6.15 -17.97 -5.08
C PHE A 21 -5.49 -17.41 -6.36
N ASN A 22 -5.69 -18.07 -7.51
CA ASN A 22 -5.11 -17.62 -8.78
C ASN A 22 -5.63 -16.24 -9.19
N GLN A 23 -6.92 -15.97 -8.95
CA GLN A 23 -7.50 -14.66 -9.22
C GLN A 23 -6.91 -13.59 -8.29
N ALA A 24 -6.78 -13.88 -7.00
CA ALA A 24 -6.14 -12.97 -6.04
C ALA A 24 -4.66 -12.71 -6.37
N LEU A 25 -3.96 -13.70 -6.94
CA LEU A 25 -2.57 -13.55 -7.36
C LEU A 25 -2.44 -12.57 -8.54
N ILE A 26 -3.36 -12.67 -9.51
CA ILE A 26 -3.44 -11.71 -10.64
C ILE A 26 -3.76 -10.32 -10.11
N GLU A 27 -4.76 -10.19 -9.23
CA GLU A 27 -5.17 -8.91 -8.65
C GLU A 27 -4.04 -8.24 -7.85
N ALA A 28 -3.26 -9.02 -7.10
CA ALA A 28 -2.07 -8.51 -6.41
C ALA A 28 -1.00 -8.02 -7.39
N GLY A 29 -0.77 -8.74 -8.49
CA GLY A 29 0.14 -8.31 -9.56
C GLY A 29 -0.31 -6.99 -10.20
N ASP A 30 -1.60 -6.89 -10.55
CA ASP A 30 -2.20 -5.67 -11.09
C ASP A 30 -2.11 -4.51 -10.10
N ALA A 31 -2.29 -4.76 -8.79
CA ALA A 31 -2.15 -3.75 -7.76
C ALA A 31 -0.71 -3.21 -7.67
N ILE A 32 0.30 -4.09 -7.71
CA ILE A 32 1.71 -3.69 -7.75
C ILE A 32 1.98 -2.82 -8.97
N GLU A 33 1.51 -3.22 -10.16
CA GLU A 33 1.69 -2.43 -11.38
C GLU A 33 1.03 -1.05 -11.28
N ARG A 34 -0.23 -1.00 -10.83
CA ARG A 34 -0.96 0.27 -10.60
C ARG A 34 -0.21 1.18 -9.64
N CYS A 35 0.25 0.66 -8.50
CA CYS A 35 0.97 1.44 -7.50
C CYS A 35 2.32 1.95 -8.02
N ASN A 36 3.01 1.18 -8.84
CA ASN A 36 4.24 1.62 -9.51
C ASN A 36 3.98 2.74 -10.54
N ASN A 37 2.86 2.65 -11.27
CA ASN A 37 2.43 3.71 -12.18
C ASN A 37 2.05 4.99 -11.41
N GLU A 38 1.37 4.86 -10.27
CA GLU A 38 1.07 6.02 -9.39
C GLU A 38 2.35 6.63 -8.81
N MET A 39 3.30 5.80 -8.38
CA MET A 39 4.60 6.22 -7.83
C MET A 39 5.37 7.09 -8.84
N THR A 40 5.42 6.67 -10.10
CA THR A 40 6.14 7.36 -11.17
C THR A 40 5.40 8.60 -11.67
N ALA A 41 4.07 8.58 -11.66
CA ALA A 41 3.24 9.74 -12.04
C ALA A 41 3.14 10.80 -10.93
N ASN A 42 3.39 10.44 -9.67
CA ASN A 42 3.31 11.35 -8.55
C ASN A 42 4.50 12.31 -8.52
N VAL A 43 4.24 13.55 -8.94
CA VAL A 43 5.18 14.68 -8.94
C VAL A 43 4.85 15.73 -7.88
N GLU A 44 3.95 15.41 -6.96
CA GLU A 44 3.60 16.34 -5.87
C GLU A 44 4.85 16.61 -5.00
N PRO A 45 5.09 17.85 -4.56
CA PRO A 45 6.20 18.17 -3.67
C PRO A 45 6.07 17.46 -2.33
N PHE A 46 7.16 16.89 -1.83
CA PHE A 46 7.17 16.26 -0.53
C PHE A 46 6.87 17.28 0.60
N PRO A 47 5.99 16.96 1.56
CA PRO A 47 5.59 17.93 2.58
C PRO A 47 6.75 18.21 3.54
N VAL A 48 7.19 19.47 3.62
CA VAL A 48 8.26 19.89 4.53
C VAL A 48 7.69 20.78 5.63
N ASN A 49 7.55 20.24 6.83
CA ASN A 49 7.13 20.99 8.03
C ASN A 49 8.34 21.42 8.90
N ASP A 50 8.09 22.23 9.92
CA ASP A 50 9.17 22.77 10.76
C ASP A 50 9.88 21.71 11.59
N TRP A 51 9.19 20.63 11.98
CA TRP A 51 9.81 19.49 12.63
C TRP A 51 10.83 18.82 11.70
N PHE A 52 10.41 18.47 10.48
CA PHE A 52 11.27 17.83 9.49
C PHE A 52 12.50 18.67 9.15
N LYS A 53 12.35 20.00 9.05
CA LYS A 53 13.47 20.91 8.75
C LYS A 53 14.61 20.81 9.78
N ARG A 54 14.28 20.58 11.07
CA ARG A 54 15.24 20.50 12.18
C ARG A 54 15.98 19.16 12.26
N LEU A 55 15.52 18.14 11.55
CA LEU A 55 16.15 16.82 11.55
C LEU A 55 17.54 16.85 10.91
N SER A 56 18.39 15.90 11.35
CA SER A 56 19.66 15.65 10.69
C SER A 56 19.44 15.18 9.25
N LYS A 57 20.48 15.26 8.41
CA LYS A 57 20.38 14.79 7.03
C LYS A 57 20.02 13.30 6.94
N LEU A 58 20.61 12.48 7.81
CA LEU A 58 20.31 11.06 7.89
C LEU A 58 18.86 10.83 8.31
N ASP A 59 18.39 11.50 9.36
CA ASP A 59 17.01 11.36 9.84
C ASP A 59 15.99 11.76 8.77
N LYS A 60 16.27 12.82 7.99
CA LYS A 60 15.41 13.20 6.85
C LYS A 60 15.29 12.07 5.83
N ARG A 61 16.41 11.42 5.47
CA ARG A 61 16.41 10.27 4.56
C ARG A 61 15.62 9.10 5.14
N LEU A 62 15.77 8.81 6.42
CA LEU A 62 15.05 7.73 7.10
C LEU A 62 13.54 7.99 7.14
N VAL A 63 13.11 9.23 7.43
CA VAL A 63 11.69 9.61 7.39
C VAL A 63 11.11 9.47 5.98
N ILE A 64 11.83 9.95 4.97
CA ILE A 64 11.40 9.83 3.56
C ILE A 64 11.28 8.34 3.18
N GLY A 65 12.28 7.53 3.50
CA GLY A 65 12.26 6.09 3.22
C GLY A 65 11.12 5.37 3.93
N TYR A 66 10.87 5.68 5.21
CA TYR A 66 9.78 5.10 5.97
C TYR A 66 8.41 5.44 5.36
N ILE A 67 8.18 6.73 5.06
CA ILE A 67 6.92 7.17 4.45
C ILE A 67 6.75 6.55 3.06
N SER A 68 7.82 6.49 2.26
CA SER A 68 7.80 5.86 0.94
C SER A 68 7.38 4.39 1.03
N LEU A 69 7.99 3.62 1.95
CA LEU A 69 7.65 2.22 2.13
C LEU A 69 6.20 2.06 2.56
N SER A 70 5.79 2.81 3.59
CA SER A 70 4.44 2.71 4.14
C SER A 70 3.36 3.10 3.13
N ASN A 71 3.61 4.07 2.24
CA ASN A 71 2.70 4.43 1.17
C ASN A 71 2.59 3.33 0.11
N SER A 72 3.71 2.72 -0.29
CA SER A 72 3.71 1.59 -1.24
C SER A 72 2.98 0.38 -0.68
N GLU A 73 3.16 0.08 0.61
CA GLU A 73 2.42 -0.97 1.31
C GLU A 73 0.93 -0.67 1.37
N GLN A 74 0.54 0.54 1.77
CA GLN A 74 -0.86 0.93 1.85
C GLN A 74 -1.54 0.82 0.48
N CYS A 75 -0.85 1.18 -0.59
CA CYS A 75 -1.38 1.13 -1.95
C CYS A 75 -1.73 -0.29 -2.42
N THR A 76 -1.02 -1.32 -1.95
CA THR A 76 -1.22 -2.73 -2.34
C THR A 76 -1.90 -3.58 -1.27
N SER A 77 -2.18 -2.99 -0.10
CA SER A 77 -2.55 -3.72 1.12
C SER A 77 -3.75 -4.64 0.96
N GLN A 78 -4.83 -4.18 0.31
CA GLN A 78 -6.07 -4.92 0.18
C GLN A 78 -5.90 -6.22 -0.62
N GLU A 79 -5.26 -6.14 -1.80
CA GLU A 79 -5.04 -7.29 -2.66
C GLU A 79 -4.02 -8.27 -2.05
N MET A 80 -2.97 -7.74 -1.42
CA MET A 80 -1.95 -8.54 -0.73
C MET A 80 -2.54 -9.29 0.48
N GLU A 81 -3.39 -8.64 1.28
CA GLU A 81 -4.11 -9.29 2.39
C GLU A 81 -5.07 -10.38 1.90
N THR A 82 -5.79 -10.13 0.80
CA THR A 82 -6.68 -11.12 0.18
C THR A 82 -5.90 -12.35 -0.27
N LEU A 83 -4.78 -12.14 -0.98
CA LEU A 83 -3.90 -13.20 -1.44
C LEU A 83 -3.33 -14.02 -0.28
N ARG A 84 -2.81 -13.35 0.77
CA ARG A 84 -2.33 -14.00 1.99
C ARG A 84 -3.43 -14.79 2.70
N GLY A 85 -4.65 -14.25 2.79
CA GLY A 85 -5.79 -14.94 3.41
C GLY A 85 -6.15 -16.26 2.70
N LEU A 86 -6.07 -16.28 1.37
CA LEU A 86 -6.33 -17.45 0.54
C LEU A 86 -5.17 -18.47 0.53
N SER A 87 -3.95 -18.06 0.91
CA SER A 87 -2.78 -18.94 0.97
C SER A 87 -2.96 -20.15 1.92
N ASN A 88 -3.84 -20.02 2.91
CA ASN A 88 -4.19 -21.09 3.83
C ASN A 88 -4.84 -22.29 3.13
N GLN A 89 -5.43 -22.08 1.96
CA GLN A 89 -6.12 -23.12 1.17
C GLN A 89 -5.17 -23.87 0.22
N LEU A 90 -3.92 -23.44 0.12
CA LEU A 90 -2.91 -24.05 -0.73
C LEU A 90 -2.44 -25.41 -0.19
N THR A 91 -2.02 -26.29 -1.11
CA THR A 91 -1.24 -27.47 -0.74
C THR A 91 0.11 -27.07 -0.15
N SER A 92 0.76 -27.98 0.58
CA SER A 92 2.11 -27.73 1.14
C SER A 92 3.11 -27.29 0.08
N GLN A 93 3.10 -27.94 -1.09
CA GLN A 93 4.00 -27.61 -2.20
C GLN A 93 3.71 -26.23 -2.79
N GLN A 94 2.43 -25.85 -2.91
CA GLN A 94 2.05 -24.52 -3.40
C GLN A 94 2.40 -23.43 -2.39
N ARG A 95 2.26 -23.73 -1.09
CA ARG A 95 2.64 -22.81 -0.02
C ARG A 95 4.16 -22.57 0.00
N GLU A 96 4.96 -23.62 -0.12
CA GLU A 96 6.43 -23.51 -0.21
C GLU A 96 6.86 -22.67 -1.43
N ALA A 97 6.19 -22.85 -2.58
CA ALA A 97 6.42 -22.02 -3.75
C ALA A 97 6.04 -20.54 -3.54
N LEU A 98 5.00 -20.26 -2.75
CA LEU A 98 4.61 -18.90 -2.39
C LEU A 98 5.54 -18.27 -1.35
N GLU A 99 5.96 -19.03 -0.33
CA GLU A 99 6.88 -18.59 0.72
C GLU A 99 8.28 -18.30 0.18
N SER A 100 8.73 -19.07 -0.82
CA SER A 100 9.97 -18.77 -1.55
C SER A 100 9.88 -17.53 -2.44
N SER A 101 8.69 -16.94 -2.59
CA SER A 101 8.51 -15.63 -3.20
C SER A 101 8.39 -14.54 -2.13
N SER A 102 8.90 -13.35 -2.43
CA SER A 102 8.79 -12.16 -1.56
C SER A 102 7.35 -11.63 -1.39
N ILE A 103 6.35 -12.34 -1.92
CA ILE A 103 4.92 -11.98 -1.83
C ILE A 103 4.34 -12.33 -0.45
N SER A 104 4.94 -13.31 0.23
CA SER A 104 4.41 -13.86 1.48
C SER A 104 4.59 -12.93 2.69
N GLU A 105 5.59 -12.05 2.68
CA GLU A 105 5.94 -11.21 3.82
C GLU A 105 5.55 -9.73 3.60
N PRO A 106 5.07 -9.02 4.63
CA PRO A 106 5.01 -7.56 4.62
C PRO A 106 6.41 -6.95 4.46
N PHE A 107 6.50 -5.72 3.96
CA PHE A 107 7.80 -5.07 3.86
C PHE A 107 8.19 -4.50 5.22
N GLU A 108 9.35 -4.90 5.74
CA GLU A 108 9.88 -4.32 6.97
C GLU A 108 10.82 -3.15 6.68
N PHE A 109 10.57 -2.01 7.32
CA PHE A 109 11.50 -0.89 7.27
C PHE A 109 12.72 -1.20 8.13
N SER A 110 13.91 -1.24 7.52
CA SER A 110 15.16 -1.61 8.19
C SER A 110 15.89 -0.47 8.89
N GLY A 111 15.44 0.78 8.72
CA GLY A 111 16.08 1.95 9.34
C GLY A 111 15.60 2.21 10.77
N ASP A 112 16.53 2.60 11.66
CA ASP A 112 16.19 2.99 13.02
C ASP A 112 15.59 4.41 13.04
N ILE A 113 14.30 4.48 13.36
CA ILE A 113 13.55 5.74 13.56
C ILE A 113 12.98 5.83 14.98
N SER A 114 13.44 4.99 15.90
CA SER A 114 12.89 4.89 17.26
C SER A 114 13.05 6.18 18.09
N HIS A 115 14.04 7.01 17.75
CA HIS A 115 14.28 8.33 18.35
C HIS A 115 13.47 9.46 17.72
N LEU A 116 12.72 9.20 16.63
CA LEU A 116 11.96 10.21 15.91
C LEU A 116 10.50 10.29 16.40
N ASP A 117 9.90 11.47 16.25
CA ASP A 117 8.49 11.67 16.59
C ASP A 117 7.57 11.02 15.55
N MET A 118 7.04 9.85 15.89
CA MET A 118 6.13 9.10 15.03
C MET A 118 4.82 9.83 14.72
N ASN A 119 4.37 10.77 15.55
CA ASN A 119 3.17 11.55 15.26
C ASN A 119 3.41 12.54 14.12
N GLU A 120 4.58 13.17 14.09
CA GLU A 120 5.01 14.05 13.01
C GLU A 120 5.16 13.28 11.70
N ILE A 121 5.81 12.12 11.73
CA ILE A 121 5.94 11.22 10.58
C ILE A 121 4.56 10.84 10.02
N LYS A 122 3.64 10.41 10.89
CA LYS A 122 2.26 10.06 10.48
C LYS A 122 1.48 11.26 9.96
N SER A 123 1.70 12.45 10.52
CA SER A 123 1.07 13.68 10.03
C SER A 123 1.55 14.02 8.61
N MET A 124 2.86 13.93 8.37
CA MET A 124 3.43 14.12 7.03
C MET A 124 2.92 13.07 6.04
N GLN A 125 2.87 11.80 6.44
CA GLN A 125 2.31 10.73 5.62
C GLN A 125 0.86 10.99 5.22
N LYS A 126 0.01 11.42 6.16
CA LYS A 126 -1.39 11.76 5.85
C LYS A 126 -1.52 12.90 4.85
N ALA A 127 -0.59 13.86 4.87
CA ALA A 127 -0.55 14.95 3.90
C ALA A 127 0.01 14.50 2.53
N PHE A 128 0.66 13.34 2.46
CA PHE A 128 1.30 12.81 1.27
C PHE A 128 1.11 11.29 1.17
N PRO A 129 -0.14 10.80 0.98
CA PRO A 129 -0.48 9.39 1.16
C PRO A 129 -0.17 8.51 -0.06
N LYS A 130 0.08 9.10 -1.23
CA LYS A 130 0.32 8.35 -2.47
C LYS A 130 1.75 7.78 -2.50
N PRO A 131 1.98 6.65 -3.18
CA PRO A 131 3.33 6.21 -3.53
C PRO A 131 4.10 7.31 -4.29
N PHE A 132 5.42 7.35 -4.15
CA PHE A 132 6.28 8.34 -4.81
C PHE A 132 7.69 7.80 -4.98
N ASP A 133 8.39 8.32 -6.00
CA ASP A 133 9.80 8.02 -6.23
C ASP A 133 10.67 8.62 -5.11
N THR A 134 11.21 7.74 -4.25
CA THR A 134 12.07 8.12 -3.13
C THR A 134 13.32 8.87 -3.62
N PHE A 135 13.95 8.44 -4.72
CA PHE A 135 15.18 9.04 -5.22
C PHE A 135 14.93 10.44 -5.75
N ARG A 136 13.82 10.64 -6.47
CA ARG A 136 13.39 11.98 -6.90
C ARG A 136 13.24 12.92 -5.71
N VAL A 137 12.51 12.51 -4.67
CA VAL A 137 12.29 13.33 -3.48
C VAL A 137 13.60 13.63 -2.74
N LEU A 138 14.51 12.65 -2.65
CA LEU A 138 15.82 12.85 -2.04
C LEU A 138 16.65 13.87 -2.82
N ASP A 139 16.63 13.82 -4.16
CA ASP A 139 17.32 14.78 -5.03
C ASP A 139 16.74 16.20 -4.90
N GLU A 140 15.41 16.34 -5.00
CA GLU A 140 14.70 17.63 -4.86
C GLU A 140 14.99 18.35 -3.53
N LEU A 141 15.23 17.59 -2.46
CA LEU A 141 15.53 18.12 -1.13
C LEU A 141 17.03 18.27 -0.84
N GLY A 142 17.91 17.97 -1.80
CA GLY A 142 19.37 18.02 -1.61
C GLY A 142 19.86 17.01 -0.57
N LEU A 143 19.17 15.88 -0.47
CA LEU A 143 19.45 14.77 0.42
C LEU A 143 20.12 13.60 -0.32
N TRP A 144 20.29 13.69 -1.63
CA TRP A 144 21.02 12.75 -2.46
C TRP A 144 22.42 13.29 -2.76
N ASP A 145 23.46 12.56 -2.33
CA ASP A 145 24.87 12.93 -2.39
C ASP A 145 25.74 11.69 -2.26
#